data_AF-A0A2V8NYH7-F1
#
_entry.id   AF-A0A2V8NYH7-F1
#
_cell.length_a   1.000
_cell.length_b   1.000
_cell.length_c   1.000
_cell.angle_alpha   90.00
_cell.angle_beta   90.00
_cell.angle_gamma   90.00
#
_symmetry.space_group_name_H-M   'P 1'
#
loop_
_entity.id
_entity.type
_entity.pdbx_description
1 polymer ?
#
loop_
_entity_poly.entity_id
_entity_poly.type
_entity_poly.pdbx_seq_one_letter_code
_entity_poly.pdbx_strand_id
1 'polypeptide(L)'
;MEAPLRYLKKTCGKPPRGPRGVDVEIIWQDHELGSYPVIAVVWDDYVTSYPHEYIEKCMVAYEHFELTEEIHERGRLLSEIHNQMEKVPGVHL
;
A
#
# COMPACT_ATOMS: atom_id res chain seq x y z
N MET A 1 1.06 -5.77 3.40
CA MET A 1 1.14 -4.29 3.29
C MET A 1 2.42 -3.69 3.83
N GLU A 2 3.08 -4.31 4.82
CA GLU A 2 4.29 -3.73 5.42
C GLU A 2 5.49 -3.69 4.45
N ALA A 3 5.64 -4.68 3.55
CA ALA A 3 6.71 -4.70 2.55
C ALA A 3 6.63 -3.54 1.53
N PRO A 4 5.48 -3.28 0.87
CA PRO A 4 5.30 -2.09 0.03
C PRO A 4 5.58 -0.77 0.77
N LEU A 5 5.07 -0.63 2.01
CA LEU A 5 5.30 0.57 2.82
C LEU A 5 6.79 0.80 3.11
N ARG A 6 7.51 -0.24 3.54
CA ARG A 6 8.96 -0.16 3.79
C ARG A 6 9.74 0.17 2.52
N TYR A 7 9.35 -0.42 1.39
CA TYR A 7 9.97 -0.13 0.09
C TYR A 7 9.77 1.34 -0.29
N LEU A 8 8.54 1.86 -0.16
CA LEU A 8 8.23 3.25 -0.46
C LEU A 8 8.99 4.22 0.44
N LYS A 9 8.98 4.02 1.76
CA LYS A 9 9.76 4.86 2.70
C LYS A 9 11.25 4.90 2.37
N LYS A 10 11.80 3.80 1.85
CA LYS A 10 13.21 3.74 1.42
C LYS A 10 13.43 4.46 0.09
N THR A 11 12.50 4.33 -0.86
CA THR A 11 12.69 4.72 -2.26
C THR A 11 12.24 6.15 -2.56
N CYS A 12 11.18 6.65 -1.91
CA CYS A 12 10.76 8.05 -2.02
C CYS A 12 11.85 9.05 -1.57
N GLY A 13 12.81 8.58 -0.75
CA GLY A 13 13.86 9.40 -0.17
C GLY A 13 13.39 10.13 1.09
N LYS A 14 14.16 11.15 1.51
CA LYS A 14 13.83 11.89 2.73
C LYS A 14 12.65 12.84 2.47
N PRO A 15 11.61 12.82 3.32
CA PRO A 15 10.54 13.81 3.24
C PRO A 15 11.04 15.24 3.45
N PRO A 16 10.30 16.26 2.99
CA PRO A 16 10.62 17.67 3.22
C PRO A 16 10.89 17.97 4.70
N ARG A 17 11.92 18.79 4.99
CA ARG A 17 12.30 19.14 6.37
C ARG A 17 11.33 20.17 6.94
N GLY A 18 10.40 19.71 7.79
CA GLY A 18 9.56 20.53 8.65
C GLY A 18 9.32 19.80 9.98
N PRO A 19 8.96 20.51 11.07
CA PRO A 19 8.88 19.92 12.41
C PRO A 19 7.79 18.84 12.57
N ARG A 20 6.82 18.79 11.64
CA ARG A 20 5.78 17.76 11.48
C ARG A 20 5.30 17.83 10.02
N GLY A 21 5.44 16.86 9.12
CA GLY A 21 5.94 15.50 9.20
C GLY A 21 5.36 14.78 7.99
N VAL A 22 5.86 15.10 6.79
CA VAL A 22 5.43 14.36 5.59
C VAL A 22 5.92 12.92 5.74
N ASP A 23 5.03 11.95 5.66
CA ASP A 23 5.40 10.53 5.74
C ASP A 23 4.50 9.70 4.80
N VAL A 24 4.93 8.47 4.53
CA VAL A 24 4.10 7.46 3.89
C VAL A 24 3.52 6.58 4.97
N GLU A 25 2.20 6.41 5.02
CA GLU A 25 1.52 5.63 6.06
C GLU A 25 0.46 4.71 5.46
N ILE A 26 0.03 3.72 6.24
CA ILE A 26 -1.18 2.96 5.93
C ILE A 26 -2.33 3.61 6.68
N ILE A 27 -3.31 4.12 5.94
CA ILE A 27 -4.55 4.67 6.50
C ILE A 27 -5.73 3.78 6.10
N TRP A 28 -6.79 3.80 6.89
CA TRP A 28 -8.04 3.12 6.54
C TRP A 28 -8.94 4.10 5.81
N GLN A 29 -9.37 3.72 4.61
CA GLN A 29 -10.32 4.49 3.82
C GLN A 29 -11.68 3.78 3.84
N ASP A 30 -12.71 4.51 4.26
CA ASP A 30 -14.08 4.02 4.25
C ASP A 30 -14.67 4.08 2.84
N HIS A 31 -15.41 3.05 2.48
CA HIS A 31 -16.16 2.95 1.24
C HIS A 31 -17.51 2.26 1.49
N GLU A 32 -18.43 2.31 0.52
CA GLU A 32 -19.79 1.76 0.63
C GLU A 32 -19.83 0.27 1.01
N LEU A 33 -18.75 -0.47 0.73
CA LEU A 33 -18.64 -1.91 0.98
C LEU A 33 -17.79 -2.26 2.22
N GLY A 34 -17.34 -1.24 2.97
CA GLY A 34 -16.48 -1.38 4.14
C GLY A 34 -15.19 -0.57 4.05
N SER A 35 -14.39 -0.64 5.11
CA SER A 35 -13.10 0.05 5.20
C SER A 35 -11.98 -0.83 4.64
N TYR A 36 -11.13 -0.27 3.80
CA TYR A 36 -9.93 -0.95 3.30
C TYR A 36 -8.68 -0.12 3.57
N PRO A 37 -7.54 -0.78 3.81
CA PRO A 37 -6.29 -0.07 4.04
C PRO A 37 -5.69 0.42 2.72
N VAL A 38 -5.21 1.66 2.71
CA VAL A 38 -4.52 2.29 1.58
C VAL A 38 -3.18 2.87 2.04
N ILE A 39 -2.21 2.90 1.14
CA ILE A 39 -0.95 3.60 1.39
C ILE A 39 -1.14 5.06 0.96
N ALA A 40 -0.92 5.99 1.87
CA ALA A 40 -1.08 7.41 1.64
C ALA A 40 0.18 8.19 2.00
N VAL A 41 0.41 9.31 1.32
CA VAL A 41 1.31 10.35 1.81
C VAL A 41 0.49 11.23 2.75
N VAL A 42 0.90 11.32 4.01
CA VAL A 42 0.26 12.14 5.02
C VAL A 42 1.12 13.36 5.31
N TRP A 43 0.50 14.51 5.53
CA TRP A 43 1.19 15.74 5.91
C TRP A 43 0.28 16.61 6.79
N ASP A 44 0.91 17.49 7.57
CA ASP A 44 0.23 18.49 8.39
C ASP A 44 0.12 19.79 7.58
N ASP A 45 -1.09 20.10 7.10
CA ASP A 45 -1.39 21.31 6.31
C ASP A 45 -1.06 22.63 7.06
N TYR A 46 -1.01 22.61 8.40
CA TYR A 46 -0.64 23.78 9.19
C TYR A 46 0.87 24.03 9.22
N VAL A 47 1.67 23.03 8.88
CA VAL A 47 3.13 23.06 8.99
C VAL A 47 3.80 22.93 7.62
N THR A 48 3.17 22.23 6.67
CA THR A 48 3.72 21.91 5.37
C THR A 48 2.66 22.15 4.29
N SER A 49 3.02 22.94 3.27
CA SER A 49 2.20 23.05 2.05
C SER A 49 2.11 21.71 1.32
N TYR A 50 1.12 21.55 0.44
CA TYR A 50 0.94 20.35 -0.40
C TYR A 50 2.29 19.82 -0.95
N PRO A 51 2.77 18.64 -0.49
CA PRO A 51 4.12 18.16 -0.75
C PRO A 51 4.24 17.47 -2.11
N HIS A 52 3.88 18.18 -3.17
CA HIS A 52 3.76 17.66 -4.54
C HIS A 52 4.95 16.83 -5.00
N GLU A 53 6.17 17.36 -4.87
CA GLU A 53 7.40 16.67 -5.30
C GLU A 53 7.64 15.35 -4.56
N TYR A 54 7.22 15.25 -3.30
CA TYR A 54 7.38 14.01 -2.52
C TYR A 54 6.32 12.99 -2.92
N ILE A 55 5.09 13.44 -3.19
CA ILE A 55 4.01 12.61 -3.72
C ILE A 55 4.42 12.00 -5.06
N GLU A 56 4.93 12.80 -6.00
CA GLU A 56 5.38 12.30 -7.31
C GLU A 56 6.48 11.25 -7.19
N LYS A 57 7.48 11.46 -6.32
CA LYS A 57 8.53 10.47 -6.05
C LYS A 57 7.97 9.16 -5.53
N CYS A 58 6.99 9.23 -4.63
CA CYS A 58 6.34 8.04 -4.10
C CYS A 58 5.46 7.33 -5.13
N MET A 59 4.79 8.06 -6.03
CA MET A 59 4.05 7.46 -7.14
C MET A 59 4.98 6.71 -8.08
N VAL A 60 6.07 7.33 -8.51
CA VAL A 60 7.09 6.66 -9.33
C VAL A 60 7.66 5.44 -8.63
N ALA A 61 7.98 5.54 -7.34
CA ALA A 61 8.45 4.38 -6.57
C ALA A 61 7.41 3.26 -6.57
N TYR A 62 6.13 3.58 -6.33
CA TYR A 62 5.04 2.61 -6.32
C TYR A 62 4.86 1.91 -7.67
N GLU A 63 4.95 2.63 -8.78
CA GLU A 63 4.87 2.06 -10.13
C GLU A 63 6.00 1.05 -10.43
N HIS A 64 7.16 1.23 -9.81
CA HIS A 64 8.30 0.31 -9.95
C HIS A 64 8.32 -0.77 -8.86
N PHE A 65 7.36 -0.79 -7.95
CA PHE A 65 7.29 -1.81 -6.92
C PHE A 65 6.79 -3.13 -7.52
N GLU A 66 7.69 -4.09 -7.63
CA GLU A 66 7.36 -5.47 -7.96
C GLU A 66 7.36 -6.32 -6.69
N LEU A 67 6.37 -7.21 -6.57
CA LEU A 67 6.42 -8.23 -5.54
C LEU A 67 7.51 -9.24 -5.92
N THR A 68 8.11 -9.88 -4.92
CA THR A 68 9.08 -10.94 -5.20
C THR A 68 8.36 -12.12 -5.86
N GLU A 69 9.08 -12.87 -6.70
CA GLU A 69 8.59 -14.13 -7.29
C GLU A 69 7.98 -15.07 -6.23
N GLU A 70 8.60 -15.16 -5.05
CA GLU A 70 8.08 -15.95 -3.92
C GLU A 70 6.67 -15.48 -3.48
N ILE A 71 6.44 -14.17 -3.39
CA ILE A 71 5.14 -13.62 -3.01
C ILE A 71 4.12 -13.84 -4.13
N HIS A 72 4.54 -13.67 -5.40
CA HIS A 72 3.69 -13.96 -6.56
C HIS A 72 3.26 -15.43 -6.59
N GLU A 73 4.16 -16.36 -6.30
CA GLU A 73 3.88 -17.80 -6.27
C GLU A 73 2.95 -18.18 -5.12
N ARG A 74 3.17 -17.63 -3.91
CA ARG A 74 2.26 -17.83 -2.78
C ARG A 74 0.86 -17.28 -3.06
N GLY A 75 0.76 -16.13 -3.73
CA GLY A 75 -0.53 -15.57 -4.16
C GLY A 75 -1.28 -16.50 -5.12
N ARG A 76 -0.58 -17.04 -6.13
CA ARG A 76 -1.15 -18.01 -7.09
C ARG A 76 -1.68 -19.26 -6.39
N LEU A 77 -0.89 -19.85 -5.49
CA LEU A 77 -1.28 -21.04 -4.72
C LEU A 77 -2.54 -20.79 -3.88
N LEU A 78 -2.63 -19.64 -3.21
CA LEU A 78 -3.81 -19.28 -2.41
C LEU A 78 -5.06 -19.12 -3.28
N SER A 79 -4.94 -18.47 -4.44
CA SER A 79 -6.06 -18.37 -5.39
C SER A 79 -6.50 -19.73 -5.93
N GLU A 80 -5.56 -20.65 -6.16
CA GLU A 80 -5.86 -21.99 -6.65
C GLU A 80 -6.59 -22.83 -5.59
N ILE A 81 -6.13 -22.76 -4.33
CA ILE A 81 -6.82 -23.38 -3.19
C ILE A 81 -8.24 -22.81 -3.03
N HIS A 82 -8.38 -21.48 -3.08
CA HIS A 82 -9.69 -20.83 -2.96
C HIS A 82 -10.66 -21.30 -4.07
N ASN A 83 -10.20 -21.29 -5.33
CA ASN A 83 -10.98 -21.78 -6.46
C ASN A 83 -11.34 -23.26 -6.36
N GLN A 84 -10.51 -24.08 -5.71
CA GLN A 84 -10.83 -25.49 -5.44
C GLN A 84 -11.89 -25.60 -4.35
N MET A 85 -11.79 -24.81 -3.28
CA MET A 85 -12.78 -24.80 -2.20
C MET A 85 -14.17 -24.37 -2.68
N GLU A 86 -14.28 -23.36 -3.55
CA GLU A 86 -15.56 -22.95 -4.14
C GLU A 86 -16.23 -24.04 -4.99
N LYS A 87 -15.43 -24.95 -5.56
CA LYS A 87 -15.92 -26.08 -6.37
C LYS A 87 -16.35 -27.27 -5.52
N VAL A 88 -16.11 -27.26 -4.20
CA VAL A 88 -16.57 -28.32 -3.29
C VAL A 88 -18.05 -28.06 -2.96
N PRO A 89 -18.98 -28.94 -3.36
CA PRO A 89 -20.39 -28.77 -3.03
C PRO A 89 -20.59 -28.85 -1.51
N GLY A 90 -21.12 -27.77 -0.92
CA GLY A 90 -21.51 -27.73 0.50
C GLY A 90 -20.62 -26.91 1.44
N VAL A 91 -19.58 -26.24 0.95
CA VAL A 91 -18.80 -25.27 1.74
C VAL A 91 -19.04 -23.87 1.15
N HIS A 92 -19.95 -23.12 1.76
CA HIS A 92 -20.09 -21.68 1.52
C HIS A 92 -19.45 -20.95 2.70
N LEU A 93 -18.38 -20.20 2.42
CA LEU A 93 -17.79 -19.24 3.36
C LEU A 93 -18.50 -17.89 3.22
#